data_AF-A0A976E2C8-F1
#
_entry.id   AF-A0A976E2C8-F1
#
_cell.length_a   1.000
_cell.length_b   1.000
_cell.length_c   1.000
_cell.angle_alpha   90.00
_cell.angle_beta   90.00
_cell.angle_gamma   90.00
#
_symmetry.space_group_name_H-M   'P 1'
#
loop_
_entity.id
_entity.type
_entity.pdbx_description
1 polymer ?
#
loop_
_entity_poly.entity_id
_entity_poly.type
_entity_poly.pdbx_seq_one_letter_code
_entity_poly.pdbx_strand_id
1 'polypeptide(L)' 'KIQRFLSQPFDVAQVFTGSPGVQVPLEKTIASFKAVVAGEYDHLPEAAFYMVGDIEEVKAKAAKLAAAAA' A
#
# COMPACT_ATOMS: atom_id res chain seq x y z
N LYS A 1 -3.87 -8.27 -5.89
CA LYS A 1 -3.05 -7.06 -5.60
C LYS A 1 -3.76 -5.73 -5.85
N ILE A 2 -4.17 -5.40 -7.08
CA ILE A 2 -4.82 -4.10 -7.40
C ILE A 2 -6.04 -3.79 -6.53
N GLN A 3 -6.94 -4.77 -6.34
CA GLN A 3 -8.11 -4.62 -5.47
C GLN A 3 -7.74 -4.17 -4.05
N ARG A 4 -6.63 -4.69 -3.50
CA ARG A 4 -6.14 -4.31 -2.18
C ARG A 4 -5.50 -2.93 -2.22
N PHE A 5 -4.74 -2.61 -3.27
CA PHE A 5 -4.06 -1.33 -3.42
C PHE A 5 -5.00 -0.13 -3.64
N LEU A 6 -6.25 -0.39 -4.07
CA LEU A 6 -7.31 0.62 -4.07
C LEU A 6 -7.77 1.02 -2.66
N SER A 7 -7.39 0.28 -1.63
CA SER A 7 -7.70 0.60 -0.24
C SER A 7 -6.62 1.51 0.35
N GLN A 8 -7.06 2.61 0.95
CA GLN A 8 -6.19 3.57 1.65
C GLN A 8 -6.77 3.92 3.02
N PRO A 9 -5.93 4.23 4.01
CA PRO A 9 -6.40 4.77 5.28
C PRO A 9 -6.89 6.21 5.08
N PHE A 10 -8.11 6.49 5.53
CA PHE A 10 -8.70 7.83 5.47
C PHE A 10 -8.57 8.56 6.80
N ASP A 11 -8.30 9.86 6.76
CA ASP A 11 -8.19 10.73 7.94
C ASP A 11 -9.44 10.63 8.85
N VAL A 12 -10.63 10.66 8.23
CA VAL A 12 -11.91 10.53 8.94
C VAL A 12 -12.14 9.15 9.56
N ALA A 13 -11.49 8.12 9.02
CA ALA A 13 -11.64 6.74 9.47
C ALA A 13 -10.64 6.36 10.57
N GLN A 14 -9.67 7.23 10.89
CA GLN A 14 -8.63 6.97 11.89
C GLN A 14 -9.21 6.56 13.26
N VAL A 15 -10.35 7.14 13.66
CA VAL A 15 -11.03 6.78 14.92
C VAL A 15 -11.53 5.34 14.96
N PHE A 16 -11.76 4.72 13.80
CA PHE A 16 -12.23 3.34 13.67
C PHE A 16 -11.10 2.36 13.33
N THR A 17 -10.14 2.78 12.51
CA THR A 17 -9.05 1.93 12.00
C THR A 17 -7.80 1.97 12.88
N GLY A 18 -7.66 2.99 13.74
CA GLY A 18 -6.45 3.24 14.52
C GLY A 18 -5.23 3.65 13.69
N SER A 19 -5.36 3.77 12.37
CA SER A 19 -4.28 4.09 11.45
C SER A 19 -4.41 5.52 10.95
N PRO A 20 -3.34 6.33 10.94
CA PRO A 20 -3.39 7.68 10.42
C PRO A 20 -3.76 7.67 8.94
N GLY A 21 -4.55 8.65 8.51
CA GLY A 21 -4.90 8.80 7.11
C GLY A 21 -3.68 9.14 6.26
N VAL A 22 -3.74 8.74 4.98
CA VAL A 22 -2.67 9.01 4.02
C VAL A 22 -3.26 9.68 2.79
N GLN A 23 -2.68 10.82 2.42
CA GLN A 23 -2.99 11.51 1.17
C GLN A 23 -1.93 11.24 0.13
N VAL A 24 -2.35 10.69 -1.01
CA VAL A 24 -1.45 10.36 -2.12
C VAL A 24 -1.69 11.34 -3.26
N PRO A 25 -0.66 12.09 -3.70
CA PRO A 25 -0.74 12.94 -4.88
C PRO A 25 -1.07 12.14 -6.15
N LEU A 26 -1.80 12.75 -7.07
CA LEU A 26 -2.20 12.11 -8.34
C LEU A 26 -1.02 11.51 -9.11
N GLU A 27 0.09 12.23 -9.21
CA GLU A 27 1.29 11.79 -9.93
C GLU A 27 1.86 10.50 -9.32
N LYS A 28 1.89 10.42 -7.99
CA LYS A 28 2.33 9.22 -7.26
C LYS A 28 1.37 8.06 -7.45
N THR A 29 0.06 8.31 -7.45
CA THR A 29 -0.95 7.28 -7.71
C THR A 29 -0.76 6.69 -9.10
N ILE A 30 -0.63 7.53 -10.13
CA ILE A 30 -0.44 7.08 -11.51
C ILE A 30 0.86 6.27 -11.65
N ALA A 31 1.97 6.76 -11.09
CA ALA A 31 3.24 6.04 -11.13
C ALA A 31 3.17 4.68 -10.42
N SER A 32 2.56 4.63 -9.22
CA SER A 32 2.42 3.41 -8.44
C SER A 32 1.57 2.37 -9.16
N PHE A 33 0.41 2.76 -9.68
CA PHE A 33 -0.46 1.83 -10.41
C PHE A 33 0.17 1.34 -11.71
N LYS A 34 0.90 2.19 -12.45
CA LYS A 34 1.62 1.76 -13.66
C LYS A 34 2.63 0.67 -13.36
N ALA A 35 3.44 0.85 -12.32
CA ALA A 35 4.47 -0.11 -11.94
C ALA A 35 3.87 -1.43 -11.39
N VAL A 36 2.74 -1.37 -10.68
CA VAL A 36 1.98 -2.57 -10.26
C VAL A 36 1.44 -3.33 -11.47
N VAL A 37 0.87 -2.64 -12.47
CA VAL A 37 0.35 -3.27 -13.70
C VAL A 37 1.47 -3.84 -14.58
N ALA A 38 2.65 -3.21 -14.57
CA ALA A 38 3.84 -3.70 -15.26
C ALA A 38 4.46 -4.96 -14.60
N GLY A 39 3.96 -5.38 -13.44
CA GLY A 39 4.45 -6.57 -12.73
C GLY A 39 5.72 -6.34 -11.90
N GLU A 40 6.19 -5.09 -11.76
CA GLU A 40 7.45 -4.77 -11.04
C GLU A 40 7.41 -5.22 -9.57
N TYR A 41 6.22 -5.32 -8.98
CA TYR A 41 5.99 -5.67 -7.57
C TYR A 41 5.30 -7.02 -7.38
N ASP A 42 5.40 -7.91 -8.38
CA ASP A 42 4.75 -9.22 -8.31
C ASP A 42 5.38 -10.16 -7.28
N HIS A 43 6.62 -9.90 -6.87
CA HIS A 43 7.31 -10.62 -5.80
C HIS A 43 6.81 -10.26 -4.39
N LEU A 44 6.10 -9.14 -4.21
CA LEU A 44 5.61 -8.70 -2.90
C LEU A 44 4.32 -9.45 -2.48
N PRO A 45 4.11 -9.77 -1.19
CA PRO A 45 2.89 -10.45 -0.74
C PRO A 45 1.65 -9.55 -0.89
N GLU A 46 0.49 -10.14 -1.19
CA GLU A 46 -0.75 -9.36 -1.39
C GLU A 46 -1.16 -8.53 -0.16
N ALA A 47 -0.84 -9.01 1.04
CA ALA A 47 -1.11 -8.32 2.30
C ALA A 47 -0.37 -6.97 2.42
N ALA A 48 0.75 -6.79 1.71
CA ALA A 48 1.48 -5.53 1.70
C ALA A 48 0.73 -4.41 0.96
N PHE A 49 -0.22 -4.76 0.08
CA PHE A 49 -1.00 -3.79 -0.70
C PHE A 49 -2.27 -3.31 0.00
N TYR A 50 -2.57 -3.80 1.21
CA TYR A 50 -3.81 -3.45 1.91
C TYR A 50 -3.60 -2.27 2.86
N MET A 51 -4.50 -1.27 2.85
CA MET A 51 -4.47 -0.10 3.75
C MET A 51 -3.10 0.58 3.76
N VAL A 52 -2.67 1.05 2.59
CA VAL A 52 -1.41 1.75 2.36
C VAL A 52 -1.64 2.91 1.39
N GLY A 53 -0.79 3.92 1.43
CA GLY A 53 -0.85 5.05 0.50
C GLY A 53 -0.21 4.75 -0.85
N ASP A 54 1.10 4.96 -0.93
CA ASP A 54 1.87 4.78 -2.17
C ASP A 54 2.70 3.48 -2.18
N ILE A 55 3.44 3.27 -3.26
CA ILE A 55 4.25 2.05 -3.44
C ILE A 55 5.41 1.93 -2.44
N GLU A 56 5.88 3.03 -1.87
CA GLU A 56 6.95 3.01 -0.86
C GLU A 56 6.42 2.44 0.46
N GLU A 57 5.17 2.77 0.82
CA GLU A 57 4.50 2.14 1.96
C GLU A 57 4.24 0.64 1.74
N VAL A 58 3.92 0.21 0.51
CA VAL A 58 3.81 -1.21 0.17
C VAL A 58 5.14 -1.93 0.44
N LYS A 59 6.27 -1.36 -0.01
CA LYS A 59 7.61 -1.94 0.21
C LYS A 59 7.94 -2.00 1.70
N ALA A 60 7.70 -0.92 2.44
CA ALA A 60 7.94 -0.86 3.88
C ALA A 60 7.09 -1.89 4.64
N LYS A 61 5.82 -2.06 4.25
CA LYS A 61 4.93 -3.06 4.84
C LYS A 61 5.34 -4.48 4.48
N ALA A 62 5.76 -4.73 3.25
CA ALA A 62 6.30 -6.03 2.85
C ALA A 62 7.55 -6.41 3.64
N ALA A 63 8.47 -5.46 3.86
CA ALA A 63 9.66 -5.68 4.69
C ALA A 63 9.30 -6.03 6.14
N LYS A 64 8.30 -5.35 6.74
CA LYS A 64 7.80 -5.69 8.09
C LYS A 64 7.18 -7.10 8.13
N LEU A 65 6.41 -7.48 7.11
CA LEU A 65 5.81 -8.81 7.03
C LEU A 65 6.87 -9.91 6.88
N ALA A 66 7.92 -9.66 6.08
CA ALA A 66 9.04 -10.58 5.95
C ALA A 66 9.80 -10.74 7.27
N ALA A 67 10.05 -9.65 8.00
CA ALA A 67 10.71 -9.68 9.30
C ALA A 67 9.88 -10.39 10.39
N ALA A 68 8.55 -10.28 10.35
CA ALA A 68 7.66 -10.94 11.31
C ALA A 68 7.46 -12.45 11.03
N ALA A 69 7.82 -12.92 9.83
CA ALA A 69 7.74 -14.32 9.44
C ALA A 69 9.06 -15.10 9.67
N ALA A 70 10.13 -14.39 10.03
CA ALA A 70 11.43 -14.95 10.40
C ALA A 70 11.54 -15.14 11.93
#